data_AF-A0A939AT85-F1
#
_entry.id   AF-A0A939AT85-F1
#
_cell.length_a   1.000
_cell.length_b   1.000
_cell.length_c   1.000
_cell.angle_alpha   90.00
_cell.angle_beta   90.00
_cell.angle_gamma   90.00
#
_symmetry.space_group_name_H-M   'P 1'
#
loop_
_entity.id
_entity.type
_entity.pdbx_description
1 polymer ?
#
loop_
_entity_poly.entity_id
_entity_poly.type
_entity_poly.pdbx_seq_one_letter_code
_entity_poly.pdbx_strand_id
1 'polypeptide(L)'
;MAVRTSFVRSSPPALRWLTVLAAALLALAPIPRLSGPASAAPLANEGILTPGSHTELHAAADQVVSTSGDDDNWSAAFTAANSPNGPVNAIAISGTVVYVGGSFSAVAGVSANNVARWNGSAWSAVGGPPTNGVDGTVYAIAVAADGGIYVGGAFGQAGAASANNIARWNGSAWSALGAGANNGVNDTVNAIAVHGSDVYVGGYFSAAGGDASISHIARWNGSAWSAVGGGVNSYVFAAAADASGRVYVGGDFDMAGGAAANRIGRWSEGSGWEALGDGFNGRVKTIAIHATAVYAGGEFSETAGGSPIGVNRIAVWDGAGWSALGQGVDNHVRAIAVSADGRLVYAGGSFIQATDAGGASKTVNRIALWDNDASAWATLGSGVGGLSGSRVNALAIGSLFVGGYFTQAGGKSSYYFAQWSQASGLTTVTDLRISRSGNDAVLTWSPAAGPVHHYEIHRDAAPYFSPTTPLTTTVTAGYSDVNVMPQVASHYYAVRAADAGGQTSGISNRVGKFTFTLTPGQ
;
A
#
# COMPACT_ATOMS: atom_id res chain seq x y z
N MET A 1 7.31 13.64 -65.48
CA MET A 1 7.06 12.96 -66.77
C MET A 1 7.84 11.64 -66.74
N ALA A 2 7.29 10.51 -67.18
CA ALA A 2 7.78 9.18 -66.80
C ALA A 2 8.05 8.22 -67.98
N VAL A 3 9.10 7.39 -67.85
CA VAL A 3 9.63 6.38 -68.78
C VAL A 3 10.26 5.30 -67.86
N ARG A 4 9.77 4.05 -67.67
CA ARG A 4 9.50 2.87 -68.57
C ARG A 4 10.74 2.41 -69.35
N THR A 5 11.18 1.15 -69.47
CA THR A 5 10.92 -0.19 -68.85
C THR A 5 12.28 -0.98 -68.96
N SER A 6 12.51 -2.28 -68.70
CA SER A 6 11.73 -3.55 -68.66
C SER A 6 12.56 -4.60 -67.86
N PHE A 7 12.22 -5.87 -67.51
CA PHE A 7 11.04 -6.77 -67.43
C PHE A 7 11.49 -8.22 -67.76
N VAL A 8 11.49 -9.15 -66.79
CA VAL A 8 11.45 -10.64 -66.95
C VAL A 8 10.74 -11.15 -65.67
N ARG A 9 9.52 -11.73 -65.67
CA ARG A 9 9.14 -13.17 -65.82
C ARG A 9 9.98 -14.14 -64.95
N SER A 10 9.45 -15.16 -64.26
CA SER A 10 8.11 -15.80 -64.22
C SER A 10 7.85 -16.60 -62.91
N SER A 11 6.59 -16.93 -62.62
CA SER A 11 6.11 -17.87 -61.56
C SER A 11 5.61 -19.20 -62.19
N PRO A 12 5.08 -20.22 -61.46
CA PRO A 12 4.97 -20.52 -60.01
C PRO A 12 5.78 -21.85 -59.69
N PRO A 13 5.44 -22.82 -58.78
CA PRO A 13 4.45 -22.92 -57.69
C PRO A 13 5.03 -23.36 -56.31
N ALA A 14 4.69 -24.56 -55.77
CA ALA A 14 4.95 -25.01 -54.39
C ALA A 14 5.22 -26.52 -54.27
N LEU A 15 5.88 -26.98 -53.18
CA LEU A 15 5.53 -28.24 -52.48
C LEU A 15 6.10 -28.34 -51.04
N ARG A 16 5.70 -29.43 -50.36
CA ARG A 16 5.83 -29.80 -48.93
C ARG A 16 7.25 -30.19 -48.48
N TRP A 17 7.47 -30.17 -47.16
CA TRP A 17 8.50 -30.96 -46.45
C TRP A 17 7.84 -31.96 -45.48
N LEU A 18 8.54 -33.04 -45.09
CA LEU A 18 7.96 -34.20 -44.40
C LEU A 18 9.01 -34.97 -43.56
N THR A 19 8.63 -35.40 -42.34
CA THR A 19 9.34 -36.41 -41.49
C THR A 19 10.77 -36.06 -41.02
N VAL A 20 11.34 -36.59 -39.93
CA VAL A 20 11.31 -37.97 -39.38
C VAL A 20 11.24 -37.99 -37.84
N LEU A 21 10.55 -39.00 -37.29
CA LEU A 21 10.86 -39.58 -35.97
C LEU A 21 10.70 -41.11 -36.07
N ALA A 22 11.58 -41.88 -35.41
CA ALA A 22 11.58 -43.35 -35.47
C ALA A 22 11.76 -43.97 -34.07
N ALA A 23 11.27 -45.20 -33.90
CA ALA A 23 11.07 -45.82 -32.59
C ALA A 23 12.19 -46.80 -32.17
N ALA A 24 12.17 -47.21 -30.90
CA ALA A 24 12.87 -48.39 -30.39
C ALA A 24 11.94 -49.20 -29.47
N LEU A 25 11.82 -50.51 -29.70
CA LEU A 25 11.00 -51.43 -28.89
C LEU A 25 11.57 -52.86 -28.97
N LEU A 26 12.03 -53.40 -27.83
CA LEU A 26 12.36 -54.81 -27.59
C LEU A 26 12.27 -55.07 -26.06
N ALA A 27 11.93 -56.24 -25.53
CA ALA A 27 11.20 -57.41 -26.05
C ALA A 27 10.71 -58.26 -24.85
N LEU A 28 9.76 -59.19 -25.03
CA LEU A 28 9.26 -60.08 -23.95
C LEU A 28 9.80 -61.51 -24.04
N ALA A 29 10.02 -62.15 -22.88
CA ALA A 29 10.14 -63.61 -22.70
C ALA A 29 9.72 -64.03 -21.25
N PRO A 30 9.35 -65.30 -20.95
CA PRO A 30 8.37 -65.59 -19.88
C PRO A 30 8.82 -66.48 -18.69
N ILE A 31 7.83 -66.78 -17.83
CA ILE A 31 7.84 -67.37 -16.48
C ILE A 31 8.06 -68.91 -16.44
N PRO A 32 8.64 -69.46 -15.35
CA PRO A 32 8.16 -70.71 -14.74
C PRO A 32 7.83 -70.62 -13.22
N ARG A 33 7.22 -71.68 -12.65
CA ARG A 33 6.65 -71.77 -11.27
C ARG A 33 7.39 -72.79 -10.37
N LEU A 34 6.90 -72.98 -9.13
CA LEU A 34 7.18 -74.04 -8.12
C LEU A 34 8.43 -73.79 -7.24
N SER A 35 8.54 -74.22 -5.96
CA SER A 35 7.63 -74.90 -5.01
C SER A 35 8.13 -74.71 -3.54
N GLY A 36 7.32 -74.96 -2.50
CA GLY A 36 7.73 -74.99 -1.07
C GLY A 36 8.23 -76.38 -0.60
N PRO A 37 8.16 -76.78 0.70
CA PRO A 37 7.65 -76.09 1.90
C PRO A 37 8.55 -76.23 3.19
N ALA A 38 7.99 -75.95 4.38
CA ALA A 38 8.51 -76.25 5.75
C ALA A 38 9.76 -75.46 6.23
N SER A 39 9.98 -75.11 7.51
CA SER A 39 9.21 -75.12 8.79
C SER A 39 9.82 -74.04 9.74
N ALA A 40 9.52 -73.80 11.03
CA ALA A 40 8.69 -74.47 12.04
C ALA A 40 8.02 -73.46 13.02
N ALA A 41 8.09 -73.66 14.35
CA ALA A 41 7.44 -72.89 15.44
C ALA A 41 8.17 -73.14 16.80
N PRO A 42 7.71 -72.67 17.98
CA PRO A 42 6.68 -71.67 18.37
C PRO A 42 7.33 -70.50 19.21
N LEU A 43 6.67 -69.51 19.83
CA LEU A 43 5.52 -69.50 20.77
C LEU A 43 4.82 -68.12 20.88
N ALA A 44 3.49 -68.21 21.02
CA ALA A 44 2.52 -67.32 21.68
C ALA A 44 2.95 -65.92 22.20
N ASN A 45 2.23 -64.88 21.74
CA ASN A 45 0.98 -64.54 22.45
C ASN A 45 -0.09 -63.91 21.52
N GLU A 46 -1.32 -63.82 22.03
CA GLU A 46 -2.57 -63.45 21.35
C GLU A 46 -2.64 -61.94 20.98
N GLY A 47 -3.45 -61.46 20.01
CA GLY A 47 -4.28 -62.16 19.03
C GLY A 47 -5.25 -61.24 18.25
N ILE A 48 -5.23 -61.32 16.90
CA ILE A 48 -6.37 -61.24 15.94
C ILE A 48 -7.46 -60.16 16.22
N LEU A 49 -7.59 -59.06 15.45
CA LEU A 49 -8.10 -59.01 14.06
C LEU A 49 -7.57 -57.83 13.21
N THR A 50 -7.44 -58.09 11.90
CA THR A 50 -7.46 -57.15 10.74
C THR A 50 -8.15 -57.90 9.57
N PRO A 51 -8.64 -57.28 8.47
CA PRO A 51 -8.32 -55.94 7.96
C PRO A 51 -9.51 -55.09 7.44
N GLY A 52 -9.22 -53.81 7.16
CA GLY A 52 -10.03 -52.90 6.33
C GLY A 52 -9.10 -51.99 5.54
N SER A 53 -9.41 -51.71 4.27
CA SER A 53 -8.51 -51.02 3.34
C SER A 53 -8.42 -49.49 3.58
N HIS A 54 -7.25 -48.92 3.25
CA HIS A 54 -7.04 -47.76 2.36
C HIS A 54 -5.88 -46.84 2.78
N THR A 55 -4.90 -46.77 1.87
CA THR A 55 -4.10 -45.58 1.48
C THR A 55 -3.18 -44.93 2.53
N GLU A 56 -1.93 -44.70 2.13
CA GLU A 56 -0.98 -43.87 2.87
C GLU A 56 -1.51 -42.44 3.04
N LEU A 57 -1.40 -41.89 4.25
CA LEU A 57 -1.72 -40.50 4.52
C LEU A 57 -0.58 -39.91 5.34
N HIS A 58 0.33 -39.19 4.66
CA HIS A 58 1.28 -38.31 5.33
C HIS A 58 0.49 -37.23 6.06
N ALA A 59 0.25 -37.43 7.35
CA ALA A 59 -0.42 -36.45 8.19
C ALA A 59 0.44 -35.18 8.26
N ALA A 60 0.01 -34.15 7.55
CA ALA A 60 0.53 -32.81 7.77
C ALA A 60 0.30 -32.40 9.23
N ALA A 61 1.22 -31.63 9.80
CA ALA A 61 1.09 -31.11 11.15
C ALA A 61 0.05 -29.98 11.19
N ASP A 62 -1.22 -30.37 11.27
CA ASP A 62 -2.35 -29.48 11.59
C ASP A 62 -2.49 -29.31 13.11
N GLN A 63 -3.23 -28.27 13.52
CA GLN A 63 -3.63 -27.94 14.89
C GLN A 63 -2.52 -27.52 15.86
N VAL A 64 -2.22 -26.21 15.84
CA VAL A 64 -2.74 -25.35 16.93
C VAL A 64 -3.40 -24.11 16.32
N VAL A 65 -4.71 -24.14 16.09
CA VAL A 65 -5.50 -22.92 15.92
C VAL A 65 -5.87 -22.41 17.31
N SER A 66 -5.22 -21.34 17.77
CA SER A 66 -5.44 -20.78 19.10
C SER A 66 -6.75 -19.97 19.15
N THR A 67 -7.84 -20.59 19.63
CA THR A 67 -9.15 -19.95 19.84
C THR A 67 -9.18 -18.97 21.04
N SER A 68 -8.05 -18.34 21.36
CA SER A 68 -7.83 -17.48 22.52
C SER A 68 -7.84 -15.99 22.16
N GLY A 69 -9.02 -15.45 21.86
CA GLY A 69 -9.43 -14.07 22.18
C GLY A 69 -8.85 -12.88 21.40
N ASP A 70 -7.62 -12.94 20.87
CA ASP A 70 -6.89 -11.76 20.36
C ASP A 70 -6.10 -11.99 19.06
N ASP A 71 -6.30 -13.12 18.38
CA ASP A 71 -5.57 -13.58 17.18
C ASP A 71 -5.96 -12.83 15.88
N ASP A 72 -6.03 -11.51 15.93
CA ASP A 72 -6.49 -10.67 14.81
C ASP A 72 -5.50 -9.56 14.41
N ASN A 73 -4.51 -9.23 15.26
CA ASN A 73 -3.53 -8.13 15.10
C ASN A 73 -4.14 -6.72 14.92
N TRP A 74 -5.42 -6.53 15.27
CA TRP A 74 -6.11 -5.23 15.24
C TRP A 74 -6.05 -4.52 16.60
N SER A 75 -5.85 -3.19 16.55
CA SER A 75 -5.81 -2.34 17.73
C SER A 75 -7.20 -2.14 18.34
N ALA A 76 -7.35 -2.47 19.63
CA ALA A 76 -8.55 -2.22 20.42
C ALA A 76 -8.76 -0.73 20.79
N ALA A 77 -7.86 0.18 20.41
CA ALA A 77 -7.90 1.58 20.82
C ALA A 77 -9.05 2.39 20.20
N PHE A 78 -9.56 1.99 19.03
CA PHE A 78 -10.42 2.82 18.16
C PHE A 78 -11.93 2.63 18.40
N THR A 79 -12.31 2.46 19.67
CA THR A 79 -13.71 2.39 20.12
C THR A 79 -14.51 3.64 19.72
N ALA A 80 -15.85 3.57 19.81
CA ALA A 80 -16.75 4.70 19.54
C ALA A 80 -16.40 6.00 20.31
N ALA A 81 -15.73 5.89 21.47
CA ALA A 81 -15.31 7.03 22.28
C ALA A 81 -13.94 7.62 21.89
N ASN A 82 -13.15 6.95 21.04
CA ASN A 82 -11.79 7.33 20.66
C ASN A 82 -11.55 7.30 19.13
N SER A 83 -12.60 7.61 18.37
CA SER A 83 -12.62 7.55 16.90
C SER A 83 -13.42 8.71 16.31
N PRO A 84 -13.34 8.94 14.98
CA PRO A 84 -14.20 9.91 14.30
C PRO A 84 -15.68 9.56 14.47
N ASN A 85 -16.56 10.55 14.52
CA ASN A 85 -18.02 10.35 14.65
C ASN A 85 -18.74 10.07 13.30
N GLY A 86 -17.99 9.76 12.24
CA GLY A 86 -18.49 9.48 10.90
C GLY A 86 -17.40 8.88 9.99
N PRO A 87 -17.75 8.46 8.76
CA PRO A 87 -16.86 7.69 7.89
C PRO A 87 -15.58 8.44 7.52
N VAL A 88 -14.46 7.71 7.56
CA VAL A 88 -13.19 8.12 6.96
C VAL A 88 -13.21 7.72 5.48
N ASN A 89 -12.81 8.63 4.61
CA ASN A 89 -12.74 8.44 3.16
C ASN A 89 -11.30 8.53 2.62
N ALA A 90 -10.40 9.20 3.34
CA ALA A 90 -9.00 9.39 2.98
C ALA A 90 -8.09 9.25 4.20
N ILE A 91 -6.90 8.68 4.01
CA ILE A 91 -5.83 8.60 5.01
C ILE A 91 -4.51 8.94 4.31
N ALA A 92 -3.64 9.72 4.96
CA ALA A 92 -2.25 9.90 4.54
C ALA A 92 -1.33 10.01 5.75
N ILE A 93 -0.05 9.67 5.59
CA ILE A 93 0.93 9.60 6.70
C ILE A 93 2.10 10.53 6.41
N SER A 94 2.37 11.46 7.33
CA SER A 94 3.49 12.41 7.28
C SER A 94 4.38 12.20 8.50
N GLY A 95 5.53 11.54 8.29
CA GLY A 95 6.36 11.05 9.39
C GLY A 95 5.58 10.09 10.31
N THR A 96 5.47 10.44 11.60
CA THR A 96 4.68 9.68 12.59
C THR A 96 3.22 10.13 12.71
N VAL A 97 2.77 11.11 11.91
CA VAL A 97 1.42 11.70 12.01
C VAL A 97 0.52 11.11 10.93
N VAL A 98 -0.56 10.46 11.35
CA VAL A 98 -1.61 9.97 10.45
C VAL A 98 -2.68 11.04 10.32
N TYR A 99 -2.88 11.56 9.11
CA TYR A 99 -3.98 12.47 8.77
C TYR A 99 -5.16 11.67 8.23
N VAL A 100 -6.37 12.01 8.67
CA VAL A 100 -7.62 11.39 8.22
C VAL A 100 -8.58 12.44 7.68
N GLY A 101 -9.23 12.13 6.57
CA GLY A 101 -10.25 12.95 5.91
C GLY A 101 -11.52 12.16 5.70
N GLY A 102 -12.69 12.79 5.82
CA GLY A 102 -13.95 12.08 5.69
C GLY A 102 -15.19 12.95 5.80
N SER A 103 -16.26 12.39 6.36
CA SER A 103 -17.52 13.09 6.66
C SER A 103 -17.79 12.94 8.16
N PHE A 104 -17.25 13.86 8.97
CA PHE A 104 -17.30 13.82 10.43
C PHE A 104 -17.12 15.22 11.03
N SER A 105 -17.60 15.45 12.25
CA SER A 105 -17.52 16.75 12.96
C SER A 105 -16.74 16.70 14.27
N ALA A 106 -16.47 15.50 14.79
CA ALA A 106 -15.69 15.29 16.00
C ALA A 106 -14.93 13.97 15.96
N VAL A 107 -13.86 13.90 16.75
CA VAL A 107 -13.01 12.72 16.95
C VAL A 107 -12.57 12.66 18.41
N ALA A 108 -12.85 11.55 19.10
CA ALA A 108 -12.51 11.38 20.52
C ALA A 108 -12.93 12.56 21.45
N GLY A 109 -14.08 13.19 21.17
CA GLY A 109 -14.56 14.38 21.88
C GLY A 109 -13.96 15.73 21.43
N VAL A 110 -12.89 15.71 20.63
CA VAL A 110 -12.31 16.91 19.99
C VAL A 110 -13.15 17.30 18.78
N SER A 111 -13.59 18.55 18.68
CA SER A 111 -14.20 19.05 17.43
C SER A 111 -13.16 19.03 16.31
N ALA A 112 -13.50 18.42 15.18
CA ALA A 112 -12.65 18.27 14.01
C ALA A 112 -13.52 18.14 12.76
N ASN A 113 -13.66 19.22 11.99
CA ASN A 113 -14.55 19.24 10.83
C ASN A 113 -13.87 18.58 9.63
N ASN A 114 -14.26 17.34 9.35
CA ASN A 114 -13.89 16.54 8.18
C ASN A 114 -12.39 16.23 7.97
N VAL A 115 -11.48 16.84 8.76
CA VAL A 115 -10.04 16.58 8.80
C VAL A 115 -9.54 16.51 10.25
N ALA A 116 -8.83 15.44 10.59
CA ALA A 116 -8.18 15.24 11.88
C ALA A 116 -6.77 14.63 11.71
N ARG A 117 -5.99 14.63 12.77
CA ARG A 117 -4.68 13.95 12.84
C ARG A 117 -4.54 13.10 14.12
N TRP A 118 -3.84 11.98 14.00
CA TRP A 118 -3.47 11.06 15.07
C TRP A 118 -1.94 11.03 15.19
N ASN A 119 -1.43 11.10 16.43
CA ASN A 119 0.02 11.15 16.71
C ASN A 119 0.60 9.83 17.26
N GLY A 120 -0.17 8.73 17.19
CA GLY A 120 0.16 7.46 17.84
C GLY A 120 -0.44 7.28 19.24
N SER A 121 -0.96 8.34 19.87
CA SER A 121 -1.52 8.29 21.24
C SER A 121 -2.79 9.12 21.46
N ALA A 122 -2.96 10.21 20.71
CA ALA A 122 -4.08 11.14 20.83
C ALA A 122 -4.47 11.71 19.46
N TRP A 123 -5.76 12.03 19.33
CA TRP A 123 -6.32 12.77 18.21
C TRP A 123 -6.16 14.28 18.38
N SER A 124 -6.20 15.01 17.27
CA SER A 124 -6.27 16.47 17.23
C SER A 124 -6.94 16.95 15.95
N ALA A 125 -7.55 18.14 16.01
CA ALA A 125 -7.97 18.85 14.80
C ALA A 125 -6.76 19.31 13.97
N VAL A 126 -7.04 19.67 12.70
CA VAL A 126 -6.08 20.36 11.82
C VAL A 126 -6.56 21.79 11.62
N GLY A 127 -5.74 22.78 11.96
CA GLY A 127 -6.23 24.13 12.32
C GLY A 127 -6.63 24.20 13.80
N GLY A 128 -7.16 25.35 14.21
CA GLY A 128 -7.56 25.63 15.60
C GLY A 128 -8.76 26.57 15.68
N PRO A 129 -9.32 26.81 16.88
CA PRO A 129 -10.48 27.68 17.05
C PRO A 129 -10.21 29.11 16.54
N PRO A 130 -11.20 29.79 15.93
CA PRO A 130 -12.60 29.36 15.78
C PRO A 130 -12.86 28.41 14.59
N THR A 131 -11.91 28.20 13.68
CA THR A 131 -12.13 27.48 12.40
C THR A 131 -11.05 26.44 12.12
N ASN A 132 -11.41 25.19 12.29
CA ASN A 132 -10.62 23.97 12.10
C ASN A 132 -11.19 23.10 10.96
N GLY A 133 -10.31 22.37 10.27
CA GLY A 133 -10.68 21.46 9.18
C GLY A 133 -11.27 22.18 7.96
N VAL A 134 -12.25 21.54 7.32
CA VAL A 134 -12.99 22.07 6.16
C VAL A 134 -14.51 21.95 6.37
N ASP A 135 -15.30 22.77 5.68
CA ASP A 135 -16.75 22.86 5.87
C ASP A 135 -17.58 21.75 5.17
N GLY A 136 -16.93 20.86 4.41
CA GLY A 136 -17.58 19.77 3.68
C GLY A 136 -16.78 18.46 3.62
N THR A 137 -17.32 17.45 2.94
CA THR A 137 -16.75 16.08 2.99
C THR A 137 -15.44 15.99 2.21
N VAL A 138 -14.40 15.43 2.84
CA VAL A 138 -13.10 15.14 2.21
C VAL A 138 -13.13 13.73 1.58
N TYR A 139 -12.52 13.61 0.40
CA TYR A 139 -12.36 12.34 -0.34
C TYR A 139 -10.89 12.00 -0.67
N ALA A 140 -10.00 12.99 -0.68
CA ALA A 140 -8.57 12.79 -0.92
C ALA A 140 -7.71 13.57 0.08
N ILE A 141 -6.58 12.98 0.51
CA ILE A 141 -5.48 13.67 1.19
C ILE A 141 -4.17 13.19 0.56
N ALA A 142 -3.26 14.13 0.26
CA ALA A 142 -1.90 13.83 -0.15
C ALA A 142 -0.89 14.62 0.70
N VAL A 143 0.27 14.05 0.99
CA VAL A 143 1.35 14.70 1.73
C VAL A 143 2.27 15.45 0.77
N ALA A 144 2.69 16.64 1.17
CA ALA A 144 3.64 17.47 0.44
C ALA A 144 5.08 17.23 0.92
N ALA A 145 6.08 17.58 0.10
CA ALA A 145 7.50 17.36 0.43
C ALA A 145 8.00 18.13 1.68
N ASP A 146 7.27 19.16 2.14
CA ASP A 146 7.53 19.88 3.40
C ASP A 146 6.82 19.26 4.63
N GLY A 147 6.19 18.09 4.47
CA GLY A 147 5.40 17.43 5.50
C GLY A 147 3.99 18.00 5.70
N GLY A 148 3.62 19.07 5.00
CA GLY A 148 2.25 19.58 4.92
C GLY A 148 1.32 18.63 4.17
N ILE A 149 0.03 18.97 4.09
CA ILE A 149 -0.96 18.18 3.34
C ILE A 149 -1.77 19.02 2.37
N TYR A 150 -2.22 18.39 1.29
CA TYR A 150 -3.32 18.84 0.45
C TYR A 150 -4.56 18.01 0.77
N VAL A 151 -5.73 18.64 0.88
CA VAL A 151 -7.03 17.97 1.08
C VAL A 151 -7.99 18.33 -0.03
N GLY A 152 -8.67 17.32 -0.57
CA GLY A 152 -9.59 17.43 -1.69
C GLY A 152 -10.94 16.80 -1.34
N GLY A 153 -12.03 17.44 -1.73
CA GLY A 153 -13.37 17.01 -1.35
C GLY A 153 -14.45 17.85 -2.02
N ALA A 154 -15.64 17.87 -1.39
CA ALA A 154 -16.73 18.78 -1.72
C ALA A 154 -16.88 19.80 -0.58
N PHE A 155 -16.23 20.96 -0.69
CA PHE A 155 -16.15 21.99 0.35
C PHE A 155 -15.82 23.39 -0.22
N GLY A 156 -16.13 24.46 0.52
CA GLY A 156 -15.89 25.86 0.12
C GLY A 156 -14.97 26.66 1.07
N GLN A 157 -14.71 26.14 2.27
CA GLN A 157 -13.86 26.75 3.29
C GLN A 157 -12.86 25.75 3.87
N ALA A 158 -11.63 26.21 4.09
CA ALA A 158 -10.58 25.50 4.83
C ALA A 158 -10.05 26.42 5.95
N GLY A 159 -10.38 26.11 7.20
CA GLY A 159 -10.24 27.04 8.31
C GLY A 159 -10.97 28.36 8.03
N ALA A 160 -10.22 29.46 7.95
CA ALA A 160 -10.72 30.79 7.60
C ALA A 160 -10.47 31.19 6.12
N ALA A 161 -9.90 30.29 5.31
CA ALA A 161 -9.61 30.54 3.91
C ALA A 161 -10.69 29.94 3.01
N SER A 162 -11.34 30.77 2.19
CA SER A 162 -12.22 30.25 1.13
C SER A 162 -11.37 29.54 0.09
N ALA A 163 -11.64 28.26 -0.11
CA ALA A 163 -10.88 27.34 -0.94
C ALA A 163 -11.86 26.35 -1.58
N ASN A 164 -11.99 26.41 -2.90
CA ASN A 164 -13.02 25.64 -3.60
C ASN A 164 -12.53 24.22 -3.88
N ASN A 165 -13.03 23.25 -3.09
CA ASN A 165 -12.83 21.80 -3.22
C ASN A 165 -11.39 21.27 -3.09
N ILE A 166 -10.37 22.15 -3.02
CA ILE A 166 -8.95 21.81 -2.84
C ILE A 166 -8.25 22.87 -1.96
N ALA A 167 -7.55 22.41 -0.92
CA ALA A 167 -6.84 23.29 0.01
C ALA A 167 -5.52 22.66 0.51
N ARG A 168 -4.59 23.50 0.98
CA ARG A 168 -3.31 23.11 1.57
C ARG A 168 -3.27 23.48 3.05
N TRP A 169 -2.74 22.59 3.89
CA TRP A 169 -2.33 22.87 5.27
C TRP A 169 -0.80 22.80 5.37
N ASN A 170 -0.17 23.91 5.74
CA ASN A 170 1.30 24.03 5.79
C ASN A 170 1.93 23.68 7.16
N GLY A 171 1.19 23.02 8.05
CA GLY A 171 1.59 22.80 9.44
C GLY A 171 1.05 23.84 10.43
N SER A 172 0.73 25.05 9.97
CA SER A 172 0.23 26.17 10.81
C SER A 172 -1.04 26.86 10.31
N ALA A 173 -1.30 26.86 9.01
CA ALA A 173 -2.38 27.61 8.37
C ALA A 173 -2.94 26.85 7.16
N TRP A 174 -4.22 27.10 6.87
CA TRP A 174 -4.90 26.67 5.65
C TRP A 174 -4.76 27.73 4.56
N SER A 175 -4.57 27.30 3.31
CA SER A 175 -4.55 28.16 2.12
C SER A 175 -5.20 27.49 0.92
N ALA A 176 -5.90 28.28 0.10
CA ALA A 176 -6.41 27.84 -1.19
C ALA A 176 -5.29 27.61 -2.22
N LEU A 177 -5.62 26.95 -3.35
CA LEU A 177 -4.75 26.85 -4.52
C LEU A 177 -5.23 27.84 -5.58
N GLY A 178 -4.72 29.08 -5.48
CA GLY A 178 -5.16 30.24 -6.25
C GLY A 178 -5.77 31.33 -5.36
N ALA A 179 -6.50 32.28 -5.96
CA ALA A 179 -7.02 33.45 -5.25
C ALA A 179 -8.34 33.98 -5.86
N GLY A 180 -9.12 34.72 -5.07
CA GLY A 180 -10.41 35.26 -5.49
C GLY A 180 -11.40 34.15 -5.84
N ALA A 181 -12.11 34.30 -6.96
CA ALA A 181 -12.97 33.24 -7.51
C ALA A 181 -12.19 32.06 -8.13
N ASN A 182 -10.87 32.20 -8.30
CA ASN A 182 -9.98 31.26 -8.97
C ASN A 182 -9.16 30.46 -7.94
N ASN A 183 -9.76 30.15 -6.80
CA ASN A 183 -9.17 29.61 -5.57
C ASN A 183 -9.29 28.08 -5.44
N GLY A 184 -9.37 27.36 -6.56
CA GLY A 184 -9.53 25.90 -6.59
C GLY A 184 -10.22 25.41 -7.87
N VAL A 185 -11.11 24.44 -7.72
CA VAL A 185 -11.87 23.80 -8.82
C VAL A 185 -13.38 23.87 -8.58
N ASN A 186 -14.19 23.85 -9.64
CA ASN A 186 -15.62 24.16 -9.56
C ASN A 186 -16.55 23.02 -9.10
N ASP A 187 -16.03 21.80 -8.90
CA ASP A 187 -16.74 20.66 -8.30
C ASP A 187 -15.75 19.79 -7.51
N THR A 188 -16.28 18.83 -6.77
CA THR A 188 -15.64 17.81 -5.97
C THR A 188 -14.32 17.26 -6.54
N VAL A 189 -13.29 17.25 -5.69
CA VAL A 189 -12.04 16.50 -5.90
C VAL A 189 -12.15 15.11 -5.31
N ASN A 190 -11.83 14.08 -6.10
CA ASN A 190 -11.78 12.68 -5.67
C ASN A 190 -10.34 12.16 -5.49
N ALA A 191 -9.36 12.77 -6.15
CA ALA A 191 -7.97 12.29 -6.18
C ALA A 191 -6.96 13.44 -6.14
N ILE A 192 -5.83 13.22 -5.45
CA ILE A 192 -4.67 14.12 -5.44
C ILE A 192 -3.40 13.26 -5.53
N ALA A 193 -2.53 13.58 -6.48
CA ALA A 193 -1.13 13.12 -6.49
C ALA A 193 -0.18 14.32 -6.38
N VAL A 194 1.01 14.11 -5.81
CA VAL A 194 2.02 15.16 -5.62
C VAL A 194 3.38 14.65 -6.11
N HIS A 195 4.10 15.48 -6.87
CA HIS A 195 5.50 15.22 -7.23
C HIS A 195 6.30 16.52 -7.15
N GLY A 196 7.35 16.56 -6.33
CA GLY A 196 8.10 17.80 -6.07
C GLY A 196 7.19 18.93 -5.56
N SER A 197 7.06 20.01 -6.34
CA SER A 197 6.15 21.13 -6.10
C SER A 197 4.78 20.99 -6.78
N ASP A 198 4.63 20.05 -7.71
CA ASP A 198 3.43 19.89 -8.53
C ASP A 198 2.35 19.07 -7.83
N VAL A 199 1.11 19.51 -7.96
CA VAL A 199 -0.08 18.85 -7.43
C VAL A 199 -1.02 18.53 -8.59
N TYR A 200 -1.33 17.25 -8.78
CA TYR A 200 -2.24 16.75 -9.81
C TYR A 200 -3.57 16.40 -9.15
N VAL A 201 -4.64 17.07 -9.58
CA VAL A 201 -5.95 17.07 -8.93
C VAL A 201 -6.99 16.50 -9.88
N GLY A 202 -7.66 15.43 -9.46
CA GLY A 202 -8.65 14.70 -10.25
C GLY A 202 -10.03 14.67 -9.59
N GLY A 203 -11.11 14.80 -10.37
CA GLY A 203 -12.46 14.83 -9.80
C GLY A 203 -13.60 14.93 -10.81
N TYR A 204 -14.74 15.45 -10.34
CA TYR A 204 -15.93 15.71 -11.14
C TYR A 204 -15.87 17.05 -11.91
N PHE A 205 -14.99 17.96 -11.49
CA PHE A 205 -14.91 19.35 -11.94
C PHE A 205 -14.77 19.55 -13.46
N SER A 206 -15.36 20.63 -13.95
CA SER A 206 -15.32 21.09 -15.35
C SER A 206 -14.48 22.35 -15.56
N ALA A 207 -13.99 22.98 -14.49
CA ALA A 207 -13.05 24.10 -14.55
C ALA A 207 -12.10 24.12 -13.35
N ALA A 208 -10.85 24.55 -13.57
CA ALA A 208 -9.83 24.78 -12.54
C ALA A 208 -9.25 26.18 -12.66
N GLY A 209 -9.06 26.89 -11.55
CA GLY A 209 -8.54 28.27 -11.57
C GLY A 209 -9.39 29.27 -12.35
N GLY A 210 -10.68 28.96 -12.58
CA GLY A 210 -11.60 29.74 -13.42
C GLY A 210 -11.55 29.40 -14.91
N ASP A 211 -10.67 28.49 -15.36
CA ASP A 211 -10.53 28.10 -16.76
C ASP A 211 -11.29 26.79 -17.05
N ALA A 212 -12.27 26.87 -17.95
CA ALA A 212 -13.11 25.75 -18.38
C ALA A 212 -12.46 24.83 -19.44
N SER A 213 -11.25 25.14 -19.90
CA SER A 213 -10.41 24.20 -20.66
C SER A 213 -9.65 23.22 -19.76
N ILE A 214 -9.66 23.44 -18.44
CA ILE A 214 -9.00 22.60 -17.44
C ILE A 214 -10.05 21.80 -16.66
N SER A 215 -10.50 20.68 -17.24
CA SER A 215 -11.53 19.80 -16.68
C SER A 215 -11.00 18.42 -16.28
N HIS A 216 -11.62 17.83 -15.26
CA HIS A 216 -11.44 16.47 -14.71
C HIS A 216 -10.04 16.08 -14.17
N ILE A 217 -8.95 16.58 -14.76
CA ILE A 217 -7.57 16.42 -14.32
C ILE A 217 -6.78 17.71 -14.55
N ALA A 218 -6.27 18.30 -13.46
CA ALA A 218 -5.58 19.59 -13.46
C ALA A 218 -4.24 19.49 -12.74
N ARG A 219 -3.23 20.24 -13.20
CA ARG A 219 -1.96 20.43 -12.49
C ARG A 219 -1.94 21.82 -11.86
N TRP A 220 -1.50 21.91 -10.61
CA TRP A 220 -1.13 23.14 -9.94
C TRP A 220 0.39 23.14 -9.69
N ASN A 221 1.10 24.12 -10.23
CA ASN A 221 2.56 24.20 -10.17
C ASN A 221 3.12 24.98 -8.96
N GLY A 222 2.29 25.22 -7.94
CA GLY A 222 2.58 26.13 -6.83
C GLY A 222 2.11 27.57 -7.05
N SER A 223 1.79 27.99 -8.28
CA SER A 223 1.40 29.36 -8.62
C SER A 223 0.25 29.51 -9.63
N ALA A 224 0.06 28.54 -10.52
CA ALA A 224 -0.94 28.55 -11.57
C ALA A 224 -1.50 27.14 -11.83
N TRP A 225 -2.75 27.10 -12.32
CA TRP A 225 -3.41 25.90 -12.83
C TRP A 225 -3.09 25.70 -14.33
N SER A 226 -2.94 24.45 -14.76
CA SER A 226 -2.75 24.07 -16.17
C SER A 226 -3.41 22.72 -16.49
N ALA A 227 -3.89 22.55 -17.72
CA ALA A 227 -4.37 21.26 -18.22
C ALA A 227 -3.25 20.21 -18.32
N VAL A 228 -3.56 18.96 -18.00
CA VAL A 228 -2.62 17.84 -18.06
C VAL A 228 -2.70 17.18 -19.45
N GLY A 229 -1.86 17.60 -20.39
CA GLY A 229 -1.75 16.97 -21.71
C GLY A 229 -3.03 16.98 -22.56
N GLY A 230 -3.92 17.96 -22.39
CA GLY A 230 -5.25 18.00 -23.03
C GLY A 230 -6.37 17.29 -22.25
N GLY A 231 -6.07 16.76 -21.06
CA GLY A 231 -7.05 16.21 -20.12
C GLY A 231 -7.56 14.80 -20.47
N VAL A 232 -8.66 14.43 -19.82
CA VAL A 232 -9.42 13.18 -20.04
C VAL A 232 -10.90 13.51 -20.28
N ASN A 233 -11.63 12.65 -20.99
CA ASN A 233 -13.00 12.94 -21.42
C ASN A 233 -14.12 12.71 -20.38
N SER A 234 -13.78 12.40 -19.12
CA SER A 234 -14.73 12.09 -18.06
C SER A 234 -14.02 12.07 -16.68
N TYR A 235 -14.77 11.78 -15.63
CA TYR A 235 -14.37 11.90 -14.24
C TYR A 235 -13.15 11.06 -13.83
N VAL A 236 -12.31 11.64 -12.97
CA VAL A 236 -11.18 10.94 -12.32
C VAL A 236 -11.57 10.54 -10.90
N PHE A 237 -11.16 9.32 -10.51
CA PHE A 237 -11.34 8.77 -9.16
C PHE A 237 -10.02 8.44 -8.46
N ALA A 238 -8.95 8.19 -9.21
CA ALA A 238 -7.63 7.86 -8.69
C ALA A 238 -6.53 8.62 -9.43
N ALA A 239 -5.51 9.05 -8.70
CA ALA A 239 -4.29 9.62 -9.24
C ALA A 239 -3.12 9.21 -8.32
N ALA A 240 -2.00 8.80 -8.91
CA ALA A 240 -0.77 8.49 -8.19
C ALA A 240 0.43 8.94 -9.04
N ALA A 241 1.45 9.53 -8.42
CA ALA A 241 2.70 9.91 -9.09
C ALA A 241 3.83 8.98 -8.65
N ASP A 242 4.69 8.58 -9.57
CA ASP A 242 5.90 7.82 -9.23
C ASP A 242 7.10 8.74 -8.97
N ALA A 243 8.21 8.17 -8.51
CA ALA A 243 9.43 8.93 -8.19
C ALA A 243 10.02 9.70 -9.40
N SER A 244 9.74 9.26 -10.63
CA SER A 244 10.18 9.92 -11.87
C SER A 244 9.24 11.02 -12.37
N GLY A 245 8.11 11.27 -11.68
CA GLY A 245 7.14 12.31 -12.04
C GLY A 245 6.11 11.87 -13.08
N ARG A 246 6.02 10.58 -13.37
CA ARG A 246 4.96 10.03 -14.22
C ARG A 246 3.69 9.89 -13.40
N VAL A 247 2.58 10.42 -13.91
CA VAL A 247 1.30 10.48 -13.20
C VAL A 247 0.34 9.47 -13.80
N TYR A 248 -0.06 8.51 -12.98
CA TYR A 248 -1.01 7.44 -13.33
C TYR A 248 -2.39 7.85 -12.84
N VAL A 249 -3.37 7.85 -13.75
CA VAL A 249 -4.72 8.38 -13.52
C VAL A 249 -5.76 7.33 -13.87
N GLY A 250 -6.76 7.15 -13.01
CA GLY A 250 -7.83 6.16 -13.16
C GLY A 250 -9.21 6.75 -12.90
N GLY A 251 -10.23 6.32 -13.64
CA GLY A 251 -11.54 6.96 -13.57
C GLY A 251 -12.65 6.33 -14.40
N ASP A 252 -13.56 7.18 -14.87
CA ASP A 252 -14.73 6.88 -15.73
C ASP A 252 -14.53 7.42 -17.15
N PHE A 253 -13.28 7.64 -17.57
CA PHE A 253 -12.90 8.13 -18.90
C PHE A 253 -12.54 7.01 -19.86
N ASP A 254 -12.74 7.26 -21.15
CA ASP A 254 -12.34 6.35 -22.24
C ASP A 254 -11.18 6.92 -23.04
N MET A 255 -11.02 8.25 -23.03
CA MET A 255 -10.01 8.98 -23.80
C MET A 255 -9.12 9.83 -22.88
N ALA A 256 -7.82 9.86 -23.18
CA ALA A 256 -6.81 10.69 -22.52
C ALA A 256 -5.93 11.35 -23.60
N GLY A 257 -5.77 12.68 -23.57
CA GLY A 257 -5.00 13.42 -24.59
C GLY A 257 -5.49 13.25 -26.04
N GLY A 258 -6.74 12.79 -26.24
CA GLY A 258 -7.29 12.47 -27.56
C GLY A 258 -7.01 11.04 -28.06
N ALA A 259 -6.28 10.21 -27.31
CA ALA A 259 -6.10 8.78 -27.58
C ALA A 259 -7.01 7.93 -26.68
N ALA A 260 -7.31 6.69 -27.08
CA ALA A 260 -8.05 5.74 -26.25
C ALA A 260 -7.18 5.25 -25.08
N ALA A 261 -7.78 5.15 -23.89
CA ALA A 261 -7.11 4.80 -22.64
C ALA A 261 -7.95 3.89 -21.72
N ASN A 262 -9.26 3.77 -21.93
CA ASN A 262 -10.13 2.79 -21.26
C ASN A 262 -9.94 2.73 -19.72
N ARG A 263 -10.40 3.77 -19.04
CA ARG A 263 -10.43 3.92 -17.56
C ARG A 263 -9.08 4.09 -16.85
N ILE A 264 -7.93 3.94 -17.53
CA ILE A 264 -6.60 4.16 -16.93
C ILE A 264 -5.55 4.70 -17.93
N GLY A 265 -4.74 5.67 -17.53
CA GLY A 265 -3.67 6.23 -18.36
C GLY A 265 -2.48 6.73 -17.55
N ARG A 266 -1.32 6.83 -18.21
CA ARG A 266 -0.12 7.47 -17.69
C ARG A 266 0.12 8.77 -18.43
N TRP A 267 0.44 9.84 -17.70
CA TRP A 267 0.93 11.09 -18.27
C TRP A 267 2.38 11.33 -17.83
N SER A 268 3.20 11.86 -18.74
CA SER A 268 4.55 12.34 -18.44
C SER A 268 4.78 13.71 -19.09
N GLU A 269 5.48 14.60 -18.40
CA GLU A 269 5.92 15.87 -18.98
C GLU A 269 6.77 15.61 -20.25
N GLY A 270 6.55 16.38 -21.31
CA GLY A 270 7.22 16.20 -22.60
C GLY A 270 6.69 15.03 -23.47
N SER A 271 6.39 13.86 -22.91
CA SER A 271 5.86 12.72 -23.67
C SER A 271 4.33 12.76 -23.88
N GLY A 272 3.58 13.39 -22.98
CA GLY A 272 2.13 13.44 -23.02
C GLY A 272 1.46 12.20 -22.40
N TRP A 273 0.31 11.79 -22.96
CA TRP A 273 -0.49 10.66 -22.47
C TRP A 273 -0.15 9.35 -23.17
N GLU A 274 -0.14 8.27 -22.39
CA GLU A 274 0.12 6.89 -22.80
C GLU A 274 -0.94 5.97 -22.17
N ALA A 275 -1.48 5.02 -22.93
CA ALA A 275 -2.38 3.99 -22.40
C ALA A 275 -1.59 2.87 -21.71
N LEU A 276 -2.16 2.28 -20.65
CA LEU A 276 -1.61 1.07 -20.03
C LEU A 276 -2.28 -0.16 -20.68
N GLY A 277 -1.72 -0.62 -21.79
CA GLY A 277 -2.31 -1.70 -22.59
C GLY A 277 -3.73 -1.36 -23.03
N ASP A 278 -4.64 -2.34 -22.94
CA ASP A 278 -6.05 -2.16 -23.32
C ASP A 278 -6.91 -1.45 -22.26
N GLY A 279 -6.38 -1.14 -21.07
CA GLY A 279 -7.17 -0.64 -19.94
C GLY A 279 -8.28 -1.61 -19.48
N PHE A 280 -9.38 -1.10 -18.94
CA PHE A 280 -10.40 -1.89 -18.22
C PHE A 280 -11.84 -1.64 -18.68
N ASN A 281 -12.69 -2.67 -18.59
CA ASN A 281 -14.13 -2.58 -18.95
C ASN A 281 -14.98 -1.76 -17.96
N GLY A 282 -14.40 -1.33 -16.83
CA GLY A 282 -15.09 -0.64 -15.75
C GLY A 282 -14.17 0.26 -14.94
N ARG A 283 -14.76 1.11 -14.11
CA ARG A 283 -14.08 2.21 -13.42
C ARG A 283 -12.89 1.75 -12.57
N VAL A 284 -11.76 2.42 -12.74
CA VAL A 284 -10.67 2.36 -11.74
C VAL A 284 -11.01 3.34 -10.61
N LYS A 285 -10.90 2.88 -9.37
CA LYS A 285 -11.22 3.65 -8.14
C LYS A 285 -10.00 3.91 -7.27
N THR A 286 -8.93 3.15 -7.44
CA THR A 286 -7.67 3.30 -6.70
C THR A 286 -6.50 2.87 -7.58
N ILE A 287 -5.37 3.54 -7.42
CA ILE A 287 -4.08 3.18 -8.03
C ILE A 287 -3.02 3.23 -6.92
N ALA A 288 -2.17 2.21 -6.84
CA ALA A 288 -0.96 2.20 -6.03
C ALA A 288 0.24 1.80 -6.92
N ILE A 289 1.43 2.31 -6.60
CA ILE A 289 2.65 2.12 -7.40
C ILE A 289 3.76 1.63 -6.48
N HIS A 290 4.50 0.62 -6.92
CA HIS A 290 5.77 0.21 -6.30
C HIS A 290 6.81 -0.07 -7.38
N ALA A 291 7.95 0.61 -7.32
CA ALA A 291 8.98 0.61 -8.37
C ALA A 291 8.41 0.83 -9.79
N THR A 292 8.28 -0.23 -10.59
CA THR A 292 7.66 -0.22 -11.93
C THR A 292 6.26 -0.84 -11.97
N ALA A 293 5.85 -1.55 -10.92
CA ALA A 293 4.56 -2.22 -10.82
C ALA A 293 3.45 -1.22 -10.46
N VAL A 294 2.31 -1.34 -11.15
CA VAL A 294 1.13 -0.49 -10.90
C VAL A 294 -0.06 -1.37 -10.58
N TYR A 295 -0.63 -1.20 -9.39
CA TYR A 295 -1.81 -1.91 -8.94
C TYR A 295 -3.05 -1.05 -9.15
N ALA A 296 -3.97 -1.51 -9.98
CA ALA A 296 -5.26 -0.86 -10.21
C ALA A 296 -6.36 -1.63 -9.48
N GLY A 297 -7.25 -0.93 -8.79
CA GLY A 297 -8.43 -1.50 -8.14
C GLY A 297 -9.69 -0.72 -8.48
N GLY A 298 -10.83 -1.39 -8.58
CA GLY A 298 -12.08 -0.71 -8.93
C GLY A 298 -13.29 -1.60 -9.14
N GLU A 299 -14.05 -1.24 -10.18
CA GLU A 299 -15.38 -1.79 -10.48
C GLU A 299 -15.38 -2.71 -11.72
N PHE A 300 -14.24 -2.88 -12.40
CA PHE A 300 -14.04 -3.70 -13.60
C PHE A 300 -14.02 -5.22 -13.34
N SER A 301 -14.41 -6.03 -14.33
CA SER A 301 -14.20 -7.49 -14.33
C SER A 301 -13.00 -7.92 -15.16
N GLU A 302 -12.71 -7.22 -16.25
CA GLU A 302 -11.74 -7.64 -17.27
C GLU A 302 -11.02 -6.45 -17.94
N THR A 303 -9.94 -6.74 -18.67
CA THR A 303 -9.30 -5.77 -19.57
C THR A 303 -10.17 -5.49 -20.80
N ALA A 304 -10.22 -4.25 -21.28
CA ALA A 304 -11.14 -3.84 -22.36
C ALA A 304 -10.67 -4.22 -23.79
N GLY A 305 -9.72 -5.15 -23.90
CA GLY A 305 -9.05 -5.49 -25.16
C GLY A 305 -9.82 -6.45 -26.06
N GLY A 306 -9.29 -6.69 -27.26
CA GLY A 306 -9.80 -7.71 -28.19
C GLY A 306 -9.60 -9.17 -27.72
N SER A 307 -8.99 -9.38 -26.56
CA SER A 307 -8.89 -10.67 -25.87
C SER A 307 -8.85 -10.42 -24.35
N PRO A 308 -10.02 -10.21 -23.72
CA PRO A 308 -10.10 -9.81 -22.32
C PRO A 308 -9.45 -10.80 -21.35
N ILE A 309 -8.71 -10.28 -20.38
CA ILE A 309 -8.19 -11.03 -19.24
C ILE A 309 -9.12 -10.78 -18.05
N GLY A 310 -9.73 -11.83 -17.51
CA GLY A 310 -10.54 -11.76 -16.29
C GLY A 310 -9.65 -11.46 -15.08
N VAL A 311 -9.76 -10.25 -14.54
CA VAL A 311 -8.93 -9.75 -13.42
C VAL A 311 -9.74 -9.51 -12.14
N ASN A 312 -11.07 -9.39 -12.23
CA ASN A 312 -12.00 -9.27 -11.11
C ASN A 312 -11.59 -8.23 -10.06
N ARG A 313 -11.87 -6.96 -10.38
CA ARG A 313 -11.78 -5.78 -9.49
C ARG A 313 -10.38 -5.35 -9.04
N ILE A 314 -9.33 -6.16 -9.26
CA ILE A 314 -7.94 -5.79 -8.98
C ILE A 314 -6.95 -6.41 -9.99
N ALA A 315 -6.01 -5.61 -10.47
CA ALA A 315 -5.00 -6.03 -11.44
C ALA A 315 -3.63 -5.40 -11.15
N VAL A 316 -2.56 -6.03 -11.62
CA VAL A 316 -1.18 -5.50 -11.61
C VAL A 316 -0.66 -5.34 -13.04
N TRP A 317 0.01 -4.21 -13.31
CA TRP A 317 0.78 -3.95 -14.51
C TRP A 317 2.26 -4.19 -14.23
N ASP A 318 2.91 -5.04 -15.04
CA ASP A 318 4.32 -5.41 -14.88
C ASP A 318 5.31 -4.48 -15.60
N GLY A 319 4.81 -3.68 -16.55
CA GLY A 319 5.60 -2.89 -17.49
C GLY A 319 5.15 -3.05 -18.94
N ALA A 320 4.53 -4.18 -19.28
CA ALA A 320 4.09 -4.57 -20.62
C ALA A 320 2.64 -5.08 -20.71
N GLY A 321 2.07 -5.64 -19.63
CA GLY A 321 0.71 -6.17 -19.62
C GLY A 321 0.03 -6.15 -18.25
N TRP A 322 -1.30 -6.30 -18.25
CA TRP A 322 -2.11 -6.46 -17.04
C TRP A 322 -2.28 -7.95 -16.67
N SER A 323 -2.10 -8.26 -15.40
CA SER A 323 -2.35 -9.59 -14.81
C SER A 323 -3.28 -9.52 -13.59
N ALA A 324 -3.99 -10.61 -13.32
CA ALA A 324 -4.86 -10.76 -12.16
C ALA A 324 -4.06 -11.08 -10.87
N LEU A 325 -4.57 -10.67 -9.71
CA LEU A 325 -4.06 -11.13 -8.40
C LEU A 325 -4.87 -12.38 -8.01
N GLY A 326 -4.37 -13.54 -8.40
CA GLY A 326 -5.09 -14.82 -8.30
C GLY A 326 -6.27 -14.84 -9.28
N GLN A 327 -7.49 -15.00 -8.78
CA GLN A 327 -8.73 -14.78 -9.52
C GLN A 327 -9.48 -13.51 -9.05
N GLY A 328 -8.81 -12.62 -8.32
CA GLY A 328 -9.34 -11.34 -7.84
C GLY A 328 -10.30 -11.45 -6.65
N VAL A 329 -11.26 -10.53 -6.56
CA VAL A 329 -12.21 -10.39 -5.44
C VAL A 329 -13.67 -10.22 -5.90
N ASP A 330 -14.63 -10.58 -5.04
CA ASP A 330 -16.06 -10.67 -5.40
C ASP A 330 -16.79 -9.32 -5.57
N ASN A 331 -16.20 -8.20 -5.14
CA ASN A 331 -16.84 -6.88 -5.14
C ASN A 331 -15.83 -5.72 -5.22
N HIS A 332 -16.33 -4.48 -5.28
CA HIS A 332 -15.57 -3.30 -5.65
C HIS A 332 -14.37 -3.07 -4.73
N VAL A 333 -13.17 -2.92 -5.30
CA VAL A 333 -11.98 -2.44 -4.59
C VAL A 333 -12.00 -0.91 -4.62
N ARG A 334 -11.68 -0.28 -3.47
CA ARG A 334 -11.80 1.17 -3.23
C ARG A 334 -10.48 1.80 -2.79
N ALA A 335 -9.60 1.03 -2.16
CA ALA A 335 -8.25 1.43 -1.79
C ALA A 335 -7.30 0.25 -2.01
N ILE A 336 -6.08 0.55 -2.44
CA ILE A 336 -4.93 -0.37 -2.43
C ILE A 336 -3.78 0.38 -1.76
N ALA A 337 -3.02 -0.30 -0.92
CA ALA A 337 -1.74 0.19 -0.44
C ALA A 337 -0.70 -0.94 -0.46
N VAL A 338 0.56 -0.59 -0.77
CA VAL A 338 1.65 -1.56 -0.98
C VAL A 338 2.74 -1.31 0.07
N SER A 339 3.37 -2.38 0.57
CA SER A 339 4.53 -2.31 1.46
C SER A 339 5.76 -1.69 0.79
N ALA A 340 6.72 -1.19 1.59
CA ALA A 340 7.90 -0.51 1.06
C ALA A 340 8.85 -1.43 0.27
N ASP A 341 8.85 -2.73 0.59
CA ASP A 341 9.57 -3.78 -0.15
C ASP A 341 8.83 -4.28 -1.41
N GLY A 342 7.54 -3.96 -1.56
CA GLY A 342 6.69 -4.42 -2.66
C GLY A 342 6.13 -5.83 -2.48
N ARG A 343 6.44 -6.51 -1.37
CA ARG A 343 6.05 -7.90 -1.10
C ARG A 343 4.56 -8.06 -0.80
N LEU A 344 3.99 -7.13 -0.02
CA LEU A 344 2.64 -7.19 0.51
C LEU A 344 1.75 -6.10 -0.12
N VAL A 345 0.61 -6.51 -0.66
CA VAL A 345 -0.38 -5.63 -1.30
C VAL A 345 -1.69 -5.74 -0.53
N TYR A 346 -2.08 -4.67 0.16
CA TYR A 346 -3.33 -4.62 0.92
C TYR A 346 -4.44 -4.05 0.03
N ALA A 347 -5.47 -4.84 -0.22
CA ALA A 347 -6.69 -4.42 -0.92
C ALA A 347 -7.78 -4.10 0.10
N GLY A 348 -8.54 -3.03 -0.12
CA GLY A 348 -9.67 -2.62 0.72
C GLY A 348 -10.87 -2.20 -0.13
N GLY A 349 -12.08 -2.58 0.26
CA GLY A 349 -13.27 -2.21 -0.50
C GLY A 349 -14.59 -2.71 0.09
N SER A 350 -15.45 -3.24 -0.78
CA SER A 350 -16.79 -3.74 -0.46
C SER A 350 -16.92 -5.27 -0.58
N PHE A 351 -15.82 -5.97 -0.88
CA PHE A 351 -15.76 -7.41 -1.11
C PHE A 351 -15.85 -8.25 0.18
N ILE A 352 -16.17 -9.53 0.05
CA ILE A 352 -16.23 -10.50 1.15
C ILE A 352 -15.29 -11.67 0.90
N GLN A 353 -15.17 -12.15 -0.35
CA GLN A 353 -14.23 -13.18 -0.77
C GLN A 353 -13.05 -12.61 -1.59
N ALA A 354 -11.88 -13.24 -1.43
CA ALA A 354 -10.73 -13.14 -2.32
C ALA A 354 -10.28 -14.54 -2.74
N THR A 355 -9.89 -14.72 -4.00
CA THR A 355 -9.71 -16.07 -4.59
C THR A 355 -8.31 -16.23 -5.18
N ASP A 356 -7.59 -17.28 -4.77
CA ASP A 356 -6.27 -17.63 -5.30
C ASP A 356 -6.35 -18.12 -6.76
N ALA A 357 -5.22 -18.16 -7.47
CA ALA A 357 -5.15 -18.66 -8.85
C ALA A 357 -5.77 -20.08 -9.02
N GLY A 358 -5.61 -20.94 -8.01
CA GLY A 358 -6.18 -22.30 -7.96
C GLY A 358 -7.66 -22.38 -7.59
N GLY A 359 -8.40 -21.26 -7.47
CA GLY A 359 -9.83 -21.22 -7.15
C GLY A 359 -10.17 -21.32 -5.65
N ALA A 360 -9.18 -21.51 -4.78
CA ALA A 360 -9.35 -21.48 -3.33
C ALA A 360 -9.79 -20.07 -2.89
N SER A 361 -10.99 -19.96 -2.32
CA SER A 361 -11.60 -18.68 -1.93
C SER A 361 -11.54 -18.49 -0.41
N LYS A 362 -11.14 -17.30 0.04
CA LYS A 362 -10.96 -16.94 1.45
C LYS A 362 -11.94 -15.84 1.85
N THR A 363 -12.65 -16.03 2.97
CA THR A 363 -13.52 -15.01 3.55
C THR A 363 -12.67 -13.95 4.24
N VAL A 364 -12.49 -12.81 3.57
CA VAL A 364 -11.58 -11.72 3.95
C VAL A 364 -12.30 -10.51 4.55
N ASN A 365 -13.61 -10.35 4.31
CA ASN A 365 -14.42 -9.25 4.85
C ASN A 365 -13.81 -7.85 4.64
N ARG A 366 -13.87 -7.37 3.40
CA ARG A 366 -13.59 -5.98 2.94
C ARG A 366 -12.15 -5.51 3.02
N ILE A 367 -11.25 -6.28 3.61
CA ILE A 367 -9.81 -6.05 3.58
C ILE A 367 -9.08 -7.37 3.42
N ALA A 368 -8.17 -7.44 2.45
CA ALA A 368 -7.40 -8.64 2.13
C ALA A 368 -5.93 -8.26 1.93
N LEU A 369 -5.05 -9.20 2.25
CA LEU A 369 -3.63 -9.10 1.95
C LEU A 369 -3.31 -10.05 0.80
N TRP A 370 -2.64 -9.55 -0.24
CA TRP A 370 -1.99 -10.37 -1.25
C TRP A 370 -0.48 -10.38 -1.00
N ASP A 371 0.10 -11.57 -1.00
CA ASP A 371 1.54 -11.81 -0.87
C ASP A 371 2.09 -12.15 -2.26
N ASN A 372 2.95 -11.29 -2.81
CA ASN A 372 3.51 -11.47 -4.16
C ASN A 372 4.45 -12.68 -4.24
N ASP A 373 5.22 -12.98 -3.19
CA ASP A 373 6.15 -14.12 -3.18
C ASP A 373 5.39 -15.46 -3.11
N ALA A 374 4.32 -15.50 -2.31
CA ALA A 374 3.45 -16.67 -2.21
C ALA A 374 2.43 -16.76 -3.37
N SER A 375 2.22 -15.65 -4.12
CA SER A 375 1.17 -15.49 -5.13
C SER A 375 -0.21 -15.94 -4.63
N ALA A 376 -0.55 -15.52 -3.40
CA ALA A 376 -1.75 -15.96 -2.69
C ALA A 376 -2.37 -14.86 -1.83
N TRP A 377 -3.68 -14.97 -1.60
CA TRP A 377 -4.41 -14.11 -0.67
C TRP A 377 -4.29 -14.59 0.79
N ALA A 378 -4.45 -13.67 1.73
CA ALA A 378 -4.50 -13.90 3.17
C ALA A 378 -5.57 -13.00 3.84
N THR A 379 -6.11 -13.47 4.96
CA THR A 379 -7.06 -12.74 5.79
C THR A 379 -6.34 -11.85 6.81
N LEU A 380 -7.01 -10.81 7.31
CA LEU A 380 -6.54 -9.98 8.41
C LEU A 380 -7.46 -10.19 9.62
N GLY A 381 -7.27 -11.32 10.32
CA GLY A 381 -8.26 -11.82 11.29
C GLY A 381 -9.62 -12.01 10.63
N SER A 382 -10.69 -11.51 11.25
CA SER A 382 -12.05 -11.53 10.66
C SER A 382 -12.36 -10.37 9.69
N GLY A 383 -11.38 -9.52 9.35
CA GLY A 383 -11.56 -8.34 8.49
C GLY A 383 -12.32 -7.19 9.16
N VAL A 384 -13.12 -6.43 8.40
CA VAL A 384 -13.92 -5.30 8.94
C VAL A 384 -15.42 -5.41 8.65
N GLY A 385 -16.25 -4.86 9.55
CA GLY A 385 -17.70 -5.03 9.51
C GLY A 385 -18.49 -4.21 10.54
N GLY A 386 -19.54 -4.81 11.09
CA GLY A 386 -20.41 -4.20 12.12
C GLY A 386 -21.57 -3.34 11.61
N LEU A 387 -21.56 -2.89 10.34
CA LEU A 387 -22.66 -2.14 9.71
C LEU A 387 -23.19 -2.81 8.42
N SER A 388 -24.48 -2.63 8.13
CA SER A 388 -25.01 -2.89 6.79
C SER A 388 -24.34 -1.94 5.77
N GLY A 389 -23.95 -2.46 4.60
CA GLY A 389 -23.19 -1.68 3.62
C GLY A 389 -21.77 -1.28 4.05
N SER A 390 -21.19 -1.99 5.04
CA SER A 390 -19.80 -1.76 5.49
C SER A 390 -18.81 -1.80 4.32
N ARG A 391 -17.76 -0.98 4.38
CA ARG A 391 -16.70 -0.89 3.36
C ARG A 391 -15.45 -0.20 3.89
N VAL A 392 -14.28 -0.60 3.37
CA VAL A 392 -13.07 0.23 3.42
C VAL A 392 -13.13 1.26 2.28
N ASN A 393 -12.74 2.49 2.57
CA ASN A 393 -12.61 3.59 1.60
C ASN A 393 -11.14 4.00 1.41
N ALA A 394 -10.29 3.89 2.44
CA ALA A 394 -8.89 4.32 2.43
C ALA A 394 -7.97 3.34 3.17
N LEU A 395 -6.73 3.25 2.71
CA LEU A 395 -5.63 2.48 3.32
C LEU A 395 -4.35 3.34 3.32
N ALA A 396 -3.50 3.17 4.34
CA ALA A 396 -2.14 3.73 4.36
C ALA A 396 -1.19 2.79 5.15
N ILE A 397 0.13 2.90 4.90
CA ILE A 397 1.16 1.94 5.36
C ILE A 397 2.25 2.62 6.21
N GLY A 398 2.68 1.90 7.25
CA GLY A 398 3.59 2.31 8.32
C GLY A 398 3.27 1.52 9.58
N SER A 399 2.01 1.62 10.03
CA SER A 399 1.16 0.44 10.31
C SER A 399 0.12 0.37 9.18
N LEU A 400 -0.62 -0.73 9.05
CA LEU A 400 -1.79 -0.72 8.17
C LEU A 400 -2.92 0.08 8.83
N PHE A 401 -3.10 1.32 8.39
CA PHE A 401 -4.22 2.17 8.81
C PHE A 401 -5.37 2.04 7.82
N VAL A 402 -6.58 1.89 8.33
CA VAL A 402 -7.77 1.52 7.57
C VAL A 402 -8.90 2.49 7.88
N GLY A 403 -9.42 3.15 6.85
CA GLY A 403 -10.49 4.13 6.94
C GLY A 403 -11.70 3.71 6.12
N GLY A 404 -12.90 3.91 6.64
CA GLY A 404 -14.10 3.52 5.92
C GLY A 404 -15.42 3.76 6.64
N TYR A 405 -16.41 2.96 6.25
CA TYR A 405 -17.71 2.85 6.89
C TYR A 405 -17.81 1.46 7.54
N PHE A 406 -17.49 1.35 8.83
CA PHE A 406 -17.52 0.12 9.62
C PHE A 406 -17.51 0.48 11.13
N THR A 407 -17.88 -0.48 11.99
CA THR A 407 -17.85 -0.34 13.47
C THR A 407 -17.11 -1.49 14.17
N GLN A 408 -16.61 -2.45 13.40
CA GLN A 408 -15.81 -3.57 13.88
C GLN A 408 -14.58 -3.81 12.98
N ALA A 409 -13.47 -4.19 13.59
CA ALA A 409 -12.27 -4.68 12.93
C ALA A 409 -11.68 -5.84 13.74
N GLY A 410 -11.37 -6.98 13.10
CA GLY A 410 -10.87 -8.20 13.75
C GLY A 410 -11.90 -8.97 14.62
N GLY A 411 -12.93 -8.27 15.10
CA GLY A 411 -13.91 -8.72 16.10
C GLY A 411 -14.09 -7.68 17.21
N LYS A 412 -13.10 -6.78 17.35
CA LYS A 412 -13.08 -5.64 18.27
C LYS A 412 -13.93 -4.48 17.76
N SER A 413 -14.41 -3.63 18.68
CA SER A 413 -15.08 -2.37 18.32
C SER A 413 -14.09 -1.37 17.74
N SER A 414 -14.24 -1.05 16.46
CA SER A 414 -13.36 -0.12 15.73
C SER A 414 -14.21 0.76 14.80
N TYR A 415 -14.39 2.03 15.14
CA TYR A 415 -15.39 2.90 14.52
C TYR A 415 -14.77 3.77 13.42
N TYR A 416 -15.10 3.49 12.15
CA TYR A 416 -14.70 4.23 10.93
C TYR A 416 -13.19 4.32 10.63
N PHE A 417 -12.35 4.10 11.63
CA PHE A 417 -10.90 4.03 11.59
C PHE A 417 -10.44 2.80 12.36
N ALA A 418 -9.38 2.16 11.88
CA ALA A 418 -8.73 1.03 12.53
C ALA A 418 -7.23 1.02 12.20
N GLN A 419 -6.46 0.33 13.05
CA GLN A 419 -5.04 0.04 12.82
C GLN A 419 -4.85 -1.47 12.96
N TRP A 420 -4.20 -2.06 11.96
CA TRP A 420 -3.67 -3.41 12.00
C TRP A 420 -2.14 -3.34 12.02
N SER A 421 -1.54 -4.13 12.90
CA SER A 421 -0.10 -4.19 13.09
C SER A 421 0.29 -5.66 13.15
N GLN A 422 0.96 -6.15 12.12
CA GLN A 422 1.56 -7.48 12.16
C GLN A 422 2.46 -7.57 13.40
N ALA A 423 2.21 -8.55 14.27
CA ALA A 423 3.06 -8.79 15.43
C ALA A 423 4.50 -9.03 14.95
N SER A 424 5.33 -8.00 15.06
CA SER A 424 6.49 -7.85 14.17
C SER A 424 7.62 -8.84 14.44
N GLY A 425 7.57 -9.56 15.56
CA GLY A 425 8.69 -10.39 16.03
C GLY A 425 9.95 -9.60 16.41
N LEU A 426 9.93 -8.27 16.26
CA LEU A 426 11.06 -7.40 16.54
C LEU A 426 11.31 -7.32 18.05
N THR A 427 12.43 -7.89 18.52
CA THR A 427 12.81 -7.76 19.93
C THR A 427 13.32 -6.36 20.24
N THR A 428 13.04 -5.86 21.43
CA THR A 428 13.70 -4.65 21.98
C THR A 428 15.21 -4.88 22.06
N VAL A 429 16.01 -3.91 21.59
CA VAL A 429 17.46 -3.92 21.80
C VAL A 429 17.73 -3.71 23.29
N THR A 430 18.40 -4.65 23.95
CA THR A 430 18.60 -4.64 25.42
C THR A 430 20.03 -4.33 25.85
N ASP A 431 20.97 -4.29 24.92
CA ASP A 431 22.41 -4.23 25.19
C ASP A 431 23.11 -3.03 24.51
N LEU A 432 22.37 -1.94 24.26
CA LEU A 432 22.94 -0.72 23.67
C LEU A 432 24.10 -0.21 24.52
N ARG A 433 25.22 0.09 23.87
CA ARG A 433 26.46 0.59 24.44
C ARG A 433 26.87 1.88 23.74
N ILE A 434 27.67 2.68 24.43
CA ILE A 434 28.28 3.91 23.91
C ILE A 434 29.77 3.91 24.27
N SER A 435 30.59 4.32 23.31
CA SER A 435 32.02 4.54 23.47
C SER A 435 32.43 5.86 22.80
N ARG A 436 33.68 6.27 22.96
CA ARG A 436 34.23 7.50 22.38
C ARG A 436 35.32 7.17 21.36
N SER A 437 35.27 7.82 20.20
CA SER A 437 36.34 7.78 19.20
C SER A 437 36.71 9.21 18.80
N GLY A 438 37.88 9.70 19.18
CA GLY A 438 38.25 11.11 18.95
C GLY A 438 37.29 12.08 19.65
N ASN A 439 36.47 12.79 18.87
CA ASN A 439 35.39 13.68 19.35
C ASN A 439 33.97 13.10 19.16
N ASP A 440 33.88 11.86 18.70
CA ASP A 440 32.63 11.24 18.27
C ASP A 440 32.08 10.28 19.33
N ALA A 441 30.75 10.17 19.38
CA ALA A 441 30.05 9.17 20.19
C ALA A 441 29.72 7.95 19.33
N VAL A 442 30.35 6.81 19.60
CA VAL A 442 30.13 5.57 18.85
C VAL A 442 29.16 4.68 19.63
N LEU A 443 27.97 4.48 19.07
CA LEU A 443 26.95 3.58 19.57
C LEU A 443 27.15 2.17 18.99
N THR A 444 26.96 1.14 19.81
CA THR A 444 26.99 -0.28 19.36
C THR A 444 25.94 -1.12 20.09
N TRP A 445 25.36 -2.09 19.39
CA TRP A 445 24.35 -3.01 19.95
C TRP A 445 24.34 -4.37 19.23
N SER A 446 23.81 -5.40 19.90
CA SER A 446 23.52 -6.69 19.28
C SER A 446 22.27 -6.56 18.39
N PRO A 447 22.23 -7.22 17.20
CA PRO A 447 21.03 -7.19 16.36
C PRO A 447 19.78 -7.70 17.09
N ALA A 448 18.66 -7.00 16.92
CA ALA A 448 17.36 -7.52 17.32
C ALA A 448 16.97 -8.74 16.47
N ALA A 449 16.23 -9.67 17.05
CA ALA A 449 15.54 -10.71 16.29
C ALA A 449 14.33 -10.12 15.55
N GLY A 450 13.82 -10.84 14.55
CA GLY A 450 12.72 -10.39 13.69
C GLY A 450 13.19 -9.85 12.32
N PRO A 451 12.26 -9.35 11.48
CA PRO A 451 12.53 -8.88 10.13
C PRO A 451 13.10 -7.44 10.14
N VAL A 452 14.23 -7.25 10.81
CA VAL A 452 14.83 -5.91 10.96
C VAL A 452 15.31 -5.37 9.62
N HIS A 453 14.73 -4.25 9.18
CA HIS A 453 15.15 -3.52 7.99
C HIS A 453 16.14 -2.40 8.35
N HIS A 454 15.91 -1.70 9.46
CA HIS A 454 16.78 -0.62 9.95
C HIS A 454 16.64 -0.42 11.46
N TYR A 455 17.39 0.55 12.02
CA TYR A 455 17.35 0.92 13.44
C TYR A 455 17.17 2.42 13.60
N GLU A 456 16.13 2.88 14.29
CA GLU A 456 16.02 4.29 14.63
C GLU A 456 16.88 4.64 15.84
N ILE A 457 17.60 5.76 15.76
CA ILE A 457 18.44 6.29 16.82
C ILE A 457 17.78 7.54 17.39
N HIS A 458 17.54 7.53 18.70
CA HIS A 458 16.91 8.60 19.45
C HIS A 458 17.96 9.35 20.27
N ARG A 459 17.87 10.69 20.28
CA ARG A 459 18.67 11.58 21.13
C ARG A 459 17.70 12.35 22.05
N ASP A 460 17.88 12.15 23.35
CA ASP A 460 17.00 12.58 24.44
C ASP A 460 15.55 12.09 24.32
N ALA A 461 14.67 12.90 23.72
CA ALA A 461 13.25 12.62 23.52
C ALA A 461 12.84 12.66 22.04
N ALA A 462 13.78 12.88 21.12
CA ALA A 462 13.52 13.01 19.69
C ALA A 462 14.24 11.91 18.89
N PRO A 463 13.64 11.38 17.80
CA PRO A 463 14.38 10.64 16.81
C PRO A 463 15.41 11.57 16.16
N TYR A 464 16.65 11.09 16.05
CA TYR A 464 17.82 11.88 15.65
C TYR A 464 18.45 11.35 14.35
N PHE A 465 18.46 10.04 14.13
CA PHE A 465 18.98 9.46 12.89
C PHE A 465 18.35 8.11 12.51
N SER A 466 18.44 7.77 11.22
CA SER A 466 18.14 6.45 10.66
C SER A 466 19.29 6.05 9.71
N PRO A 467 19.96 4.90 9.91
CA PRO A 467 21.04 4.44 9.05
C PRO A 467 20.43 3.91 7.74
N THR A 468 20.62 4.66 6.66
CA THR A 468 20.09 4.37 5.32
C THR A 468 20.90 3.29 4.59
N THR A 469 21.19 2.18 5.26
CA THR A 469 21.93 1.04 4.70
C THR A 469 21.46 -0.26 5.35
N PRO A 470 21.00 -1.27 4.58
CA PRO A 470 20.63 -2.56 5.13
C PRO A 470 21.83 -3.24 5.80
N LEU A 471 21.76 -3.48 7.11
CA LEU A 471 22.79 -4.20 7.83
C LEU A 471 22.66 -5.70 7.54
N THR A 472 23.53 -6.20 6.66
CA THR A 472 23.77 -7.64 6.51
C THR A 472 24.21 -8.24 7.85
N THR A 473 23.92 -9.53 8.03
CA THR A 473 23.79 -10.21 9.33
C THR A 473 25.12 -10.46 10.06
N THR A 474 25.85 -9.42 10.44
CA THR A 474 27.22 -9.50 10.97
C THR A 474 27.40 -8.88 12.37
N VAL A 475 26.84 -9.56 13.38
CA VAL A 475 27.27 -9.58 14.80
C VAL A 475 27.22 -8.28 15.63
N THR A 476 27.43 -7.08 15.09
CA THR A 476 27.34 -5.82 15.84
C THR A 476 26.87 -4.69 14.93
N ALA A 477 25.71 -4.12 15.25
CA ALA A 477 25.22 -2.90 14.61
C ALA A 477 25.83 -1.68 15.34
N GLY A 478 26.01 -0.56 14.62
CA GLY A 478 26.61 0.64 15.21
C GLY A 478 26.45 1.92 14.40
N TYR A 479 26.76 3.05 15.03
CA TYR A 479 26.62 4.42 14.51
C TYR A 479 27.62 5.36 15.17
N SER A 480 28.02 6.45 14.49
CA SER A 480 28.92 7.49 15.03
C SER A 480 28.27 8.86 14.96
N ASP A 481 28.05 9.51 16.11
CA ASP A 481 27.57 10.89 16.20
C ASP A 481 28.79 11.83 16.26
N VAL A 482 29.02 12.58 15.17
CA VAL A 482 30.31 13.21 14.87
C VAL A 482 30.50 14.55 15.61
N ASN A 483 31.67 14.75 16.21
CA ASN A 483 32.07 15.97 16.93
C ASN A 483 31.13 16.41 18.08
N VAL A 484 30.44 15.47 18.74
CA VAL A 484 29.52 15.79 19.87
C VAL A 484 30.22 15.82 21.23
N MET A 485 31.34 15.12 21.41
CA MET A 485 32.07 15.05 22.70
C MET A 485 32.81 16.32 23.20
N PRO A 486 32.95 17.45 22.46
CA PRO A 486 33.45 18.70 23.05
C PRO A 486 32.33 19.64 23.55
N GLN A 487 31.04 19.31 23.35
CA GLN A 487 29.91 20.12 23.78
C GLN A 487 29.47 19.78 25.21
N VAL A 488 29.08 20.79 26.00
CA VAL A 488 28.73 20.63 27.44
C VAL A 488 27.28 20.13 27.65
N ALA A 489 26.67 19.54 26.62
CA ALA A 489 25.29 19.07 26.64
C ALA A 489 25.22 17.56 26.98
N SER A 490 24.63 17.21 28.13
CA SER A 490 24.41 15.81 28.52
C SER A 490 23.24 15.19 27.75
N HIS A 491 23.55 14.57 26.61
CA HIS A 491 22.57 13.81 25.82
C HIS A 491 22.44 12.35 26.27
N TYR A 492 21.21 11.84 26.22
CA TYR A 492 20.90 10.41 26.28
C TYR A 492 20.69 9.87 24.87
N TYR A 493 21.18 8.66 24.60
CA TYR A 493 20.94 7.92 23.36
C TYR A 493 20.13 6.66 23.63
N ALA A 494 19.26 6.31 22.68
CA ALA A 494 18.53 5.04 22.66
C ALA A 494 18.32 4.56 21.22
N VAL A 495 18.03 3.28 21.05
CA VAL A 495 17.81 2.64 19.74
C VAL A 495 16.53 1.81 19.77
N ARG A 496 15.82 1.72 18.65
CA ARG A 496 14.79 0.69 18.41
C ARG A 496 14.97 0.07 17.03
N ALA A 497 14.65 -1.21 16.88
CA ALA A 497 14.64 -1.88 15.58
C ALA A 497 13.37 -1.52 14.82
N ALA A 498 13.42 -1.49 13.49
CA ALA A 498 12.27 -1.23 12.63
C ALA A 498 12.27 -2.15 11.40
N ASP A 499 11.11 -2.68 11.03
CA ASP A 499 10.94 -3.54 9.84
C ASP A 499 10.63 -2.74 8.55
N ALA A 500 10.47 -3.46 7.43
CA ALA A 500 10.14 -2.87 6.14
C ALA A 500 8.65 -2.42 6.03
N GLY A 501 7.80 -2.84 6.96
CA GLY A 501 6.41 -2.38 7.05
C GLY A 501 6.27 -1.06 7.81
N GLY A 502 7.24 -0.73 8.66
CA GLY A 502 7.26 0.45 9.54
C GLY A 502 6.92 0.16 11.00
N GLN A 503 6.78 -1.11 11.41
CA GLN A 503 6.68 -1.44 12.83
C GLN A 503 8.04 -1.32 13.51
N THR A 504 8.02 -0.96 14.80
CA THR A 504 9.24 -0.80 15.60
C THR A 504 9.19 -1.63 16.87
N SER A 505 10.32 -2.17 17.33
CA SER A 505 10.41 -2.71 18.69
C SER A 505 10.39 -1.61 19.76
N GLY A 506 10.40 -2.02 21.03
CA GLY A 506 10.53 -1.10 22.14
C GLY A 506 11.86 -0.33 22.08
N ILE A 507 11.87 0.86 22.68
CA ILE A 507 13.09 1.66 22.85
C ILE A 507 14.03 0.95 23.82
N SER A 508 15.32 0.92 23.49
CA SER A 508 16.37 0.25 24.26
C SER A 508 16.58 0.82 25.67
N ASN A 509 17.46 0.16 26.41
CA ASN A 509 18.18 0.81 27.50
C ASN A 509 18.78 2.15 27.00
N ARG A 510 18.61 3.22 27.80
CA ARG A 510 19.19 4.53 27.50
C ARG A 510 20.64 4.58 27.95
N VAL A 511 21.53 5.15 27.14
CA VAL A 511 22.95 5.32 27.45
C VAL A 511 23.39 6.78 27.35
N GLY A 512 24.36 7.17 28.17
CA GLY A 512 24.92 8.53 28.18
C GLY A 512 24.43 9.40 29.33
N LYS A 513 25.38 9.87 30.15
CA LYS A 513 25.32 11.12 30.90
C LYS A 513 26.77 11.47 31.28
N PHE A 514 27.42 12.25 30.44
CA PHE A 514 28.83 12.58 30.62
C PHE A 514 29.01 13.98 31.18
N THR A 515 29.88 14.09 32.18
CA THR A 515 30.32 15.36 32.77
C THR A 515 31.83 15.28 32.95
N PHE A 516 32.57 15.50 31.87
CA PHE A 516 34.03 15.57 31.90
C PHE A 516 34.48 17.01 32.21
N THR A 517 35.29 17.16 33.25
CA THR A 517 36.09 18.37 33.48
C THR A 517 37.45 18.13 32.85
N LEU A 518 37.87 19.01 31.94
CA LEU A 518 39.20 18.91 31.32
C LEU A 518 40.27 19.36 32.31
N THR A 519 41.25 18.50 32.57
CA THR A 519 42.47 18.88 33.29
C THR A 519 43.56 19.14 32.24
N PRO A 520 44.20 20.32 32.18
CA PRO A 520 45.22 20.58 31.17
C PRO A 520 46.43 19.62 31.32
N GLY A 521 46.72 18.83 30.28
CA GLY A 521 47.91 17.96 30.25
C GLY A 521 47.68 16.49 29.85
N GLN A 522 46.46 16.09 29.50
CA GLN A 522 46.15 14.80 28.85
C GLN A 522 45.19 15.00 27.67
#